data_AF-Q2LV04-F1
#
_entry.id   AF-Q2LV04-F1
#
_cell.length_a   1.000
_cell.length_b   1.000
_cell.length_c   1.000
_cell.angle_alpha   90.00
_cell.angle_beta   90.00
_cell.angle_gamma   90.00
#
_symmetry.space_group_name_H-M   'P 1'
#
loop_
_entity.id
_entity.type
_entity.pdbx_description
1 polymer ?
#
loop_
_entity_poly.entity_id
_entity_poly.type
_entity_poly.pdbx_seq_one_letter_code
_entity_poly.pdbx_strand_id
1 'polypeptide(L)' 'MLNLEQVKKILNDPAISDSEALEIRDHLYSLAEIIFEQWQSQRENDKARRPGH' A
#
# COMPACT_ATOMS: atom_id res chain seq x y z
N MET A 1 -5.35 -7.92 5.21
CA MET A 1 -6.00 -7.52 3.94
C MET A 1 -7.38 -6.97 4.27
N LEU A 2 -7.75 -5.81 3.74
CA LEU A 2 -9.11 -5.26 3.93
C LEU A 2 -10.14 -6.13 3.21
N ASN A 3 -11.28 -6.37 3.86
CA ASN A 3 -12.41 -7.05 3.23
C ASN A 3 -13.26 -6.06 2.41
N LEU A 4 -14.17 -6.58 1.58
CA LEU A 4 -14.99 -5.77 0.68
C LEU A 4 -15.84 -4.72 1.42
N GLU A 5 -16.44 -5.08 2.55
CA GLU A 5 -17.28 -4.16 3.33
C GLU A 5 -16.47 -2.99 3.89
N GLN A 6 -15.27 -3.26 4.41
CA GLN A 6 -14.33 -2.25 4.87
C GLN A 6 -13.89 -1.31 3.74
N VAL A 7 -13.59 -1.87 2.56
CA VAL A 7 -13.19 -1.08 1.39
C VAL A 7 -14.35 -0.18 0.94
N LYS A 8 -15.56 -0.71 0.80
CA LYS A 8 -16.74 0.07 0.43
C LYS A 8 -17.03 1.19 1.43
N LYS A 9 -16.85 0.93 2.73
CA LYS A 9 -17.00 1.95 3.78
C LYS A 9 -15.95 3.06 3.67
N ILE A 10 -14.72 2.75 3.27
CA ILE A 10 -13.64 3.72 3.06
C ILE A 10 -13.90 4.56 1.81
N LEU A 11 -14.27 3.90 0.70
CA LEU A 11 -14.55 4.58 -0.57
C LEU A 11 -15.82 5.44 -0.48
N ASN A 12 -16.77 5.04 0.37
CA ASN A 12 -18.01 5.77 0.64
C ASN A 12 -18.76 6.17 -0.64
N ASP A 13 -18.70 5.32 -1.65
CA ASP A 13 -19.35 5.49 -2.93
C ASP A 13 -20.48 4.45 -3.05
N PRO A 14 -21.75 4.88 -3.10
CA PRO A 14 -22.88 3.95 -3.23
C PRO A 14 -23.04 3.37 -4.63
N ALA A 15 -22.38 3.94 -5.66
CA ALA A 15 -22.46 3.48 -7.04
C ALA A 15 -21.34 2.49 -7.41
N ILE A 16 -20.33 2.32 -6.55
CA ILE A 16 -19.20 1.46 -6.86
C ILE A 16 -19.59 -0.01 -6.85
N SER A 17 -19.18 -0.74 -7.90
CA SER A 17 -19.35 -2.18 -7.93
C SER A 17 -18.39 -2.89 -6.98
N ASP A 18 -18.73 -4.11 -6.59
CA ASP A 18 -17.88 -4.97 -5.76
C ASP A 18 -16.52 -5.21 -6.41
N SER A 19 -16.51 -5.42 -7.74
CA SER A 19 -15.29 -5.67 -8.51
C SER A 19 -14.36 -4.46 -8.51
N GLU A 20 -14.89 -3.26 -8.80
CA GLU A 20 -14.09 -2.03 -8.79
C GLU A 20 -13.51 -1.73 -7.40
N ALA A 21 -14.30 -1.95 -6.34
CA ALA A 21 -13.82 -1.79 -4.97
C ALA A 21 -12.64 -2.74 -4.68
N LEU A 22 -12.72 -4.00 -5.11
CA LEU A 22 -11.63 -4.97 -4.93
C LEU A 22 -10.41 -4.61 -5.78
N GLU A 23 -10.59 -4.18 -7.03
CA GLU A 23 -9.50 -3.74 -7.88
C GLU A 23 -8.76 -2.52 -7.28
N ILE A 24 -9.49 -1.54 -6.77
CA ILE A 24 -8.87 -0.38 -6.07
C ILE A 24 -8.07 -0.86 -4.85
N ARG A 25 -8.63 -1.75 -4.04
CA ARG A 25 -7.95 -2.32 -2.87
C ARG A 25 -6.64 -3.00 -3.29
N ASP A 26 -6.69 -3.83 -4.33
CA ASP A 26 -5.55 -4.63 -4.76
C ASP A 26 -4.43 -3.75 -5.34
N HIS A 27 -4.79 -2.75 -6.16
CA HIS A 27 -3.82 -1.77 -6.65
C HIS A 27 -3.19 -0.93 -5.52
N LEU A 28 -3.98 -0.54 -4.50
CA LEU A 28 -3.44 0.17 -3.34
C LEU A 28 -2.47 -0.70 -2.54
N TYR A 29 -2.73 -2.01 -2.41
CA TYR A 29 -1.79 -2.94 -1.79
C TYR A 29 -0.48 -3.01 -2.58
N SER A 30 -0.54 -3.20 -3.89
CA SER A 30 0.66 -3.24 -4.74
C SER A 30 1.46 -1.93 -4.66
N LEU A 31 0.79 -0.79 -4.64
CA LEU A 31 1.47 0.50 -4.46
C LEU A 31 2.15 0.61 -3.09
N ALA A 32 1.48 0.16 -2.02
CA ALA A 32 2.04 0.18 -0.68
C ALA A 32 3.29 -0.72 -0.57
N GLU A 33 3.30 -1.89 -1.22
CA GLU A 33 4.46 -2.77 -1.29
C GLU A 33 5.64 -2.09 -1.99
N ILE A 34 5.42 -1.49 -3.16
CA ILE A 34 6.46 -0.76 -3.90
C ILE A 34 7.07 0.36 -3.04
N ILE A 35 6.21 1.16 -2.38
CA ILE A 35 6.66 2.25 -1.50
C ILE A 35 7.48 1.69 -0.33
N PHE A 36 7.03 0.59 0.26
CA PHE A 36 7.70 -0.03 1.39
C PHE A 36 9.07 -0.60 0.99
N GLU A 37 9.17 -1.32 -0.11
CA GLU A 37 10.43 -1.83 -0.65
C GLU A 37 11.42 -0.69 -0.94
N GLN A 38 10.94 0.38 -1.57
CA GLN A 38 11.78 1.54 -1.86
C GLN A 38 12.28 2.22 -0.56
N TRP A 39 11.41 2.36 0.44
CA TRP A 39 11.80 2.88 1.75
C TRP A 39 12.83 1.98 2.45
N GLN A 40 12.65 0.65 2.42
CA GLN A 40 13.60 -0.30 2.98
C GLN A 40 14.98 -0.17 2.30
N SER A 41 15.01 -0.12 0.98
CA SER A 41 16.24 0.05 0.21
C SER A 41 16.97 1.37 0.56
N GLN A 42 16.24 2.46 0.76
CA GLN A 42 16.83 3.73 1.21
C GLN A 42 17.42 3.61 2.63
N ARG A 43 16.70 2.98 3.56
CA ARG A 43 17.16 2.78 4.95
C ARG A 43 18.42 1.92 5.03
N GLU A 44 18.51 0.87 4.22
CA GLU A 44 19.71 0.03 4.13
C GLU A 44 20.90 0.80 3.58
N ASN A 45 20.69 1.58 2.50
CA ASN A 45 21.72 2.46 1.95
C ASN A 45 22.21 3.51 2.95
N ASP A 46 21.30 4.11 3.72
CA ASP A 46 21.64 5.09 4.75
C ASP A 46 22.45 4.46 5.89
N LYS A 47 22.13 3.22 6.27
CA LYS A 47 22.89 2.45 7.26
C LYS A 47 24.28 2.09 6.72
N ALA A 48 24.38 1.69 5.46
CA ALA A 48 25.66 1.38 4.81
C ALA A 48 26.56 2.62 4.66
N ARG A 49 25.97 3.81 4.49
CA ARG A 49 26.67 5.10 4.41
C ARG A 49 27.12 5.67 5.75
N ARG A 50 26.64 5.13 6.87
CA ARG A 50 27.10 5.48 8.23
C ARG A 50 27.76 4.27 8.91
N PRO A 51 28.91 3.79 8.43
CA PRO A 51 29.62 2.72 9.12
C PRO A 51 30.40 3.33 10.29
N GLY A 52 29.83 3.29 11.49
CA GLY A 52 30.54 3.54 12.76
C GLY A 52 31.01 4.98 12.98
N HIS A 53 30.48 5.61 14.04
CA HIS A 53 31.26 6.62 14.77
C HIS A 53 32.16 5.89 15.78
#